data_AF-A0A537JNY1-F1
#
_entry.id   AF-A0A537JNY1-F1
#
_cell.length_a   1.000
_cell.length_b   1.000
_cell.length_c   1.000
_cell.angle_alpha   90.00
_cell.angle_beta   90.00
_cell.angle_gamma   90.00
#
_symmetry.space_group_name_H-M   'P 1'
#
loop_
_entity.id
_entity.type
_entity.pdbx_description
1 polymer ?
#
loop_
_entity_poly.entity_id
_entity_poly.type
_entity_poly.pdbx_seq_one_letter_code
_entity_poly.pdbx_strand_id
1 'polypeptide(L)'
;GVCIGAAGLEPLHSLAGRPDRYGYTMRISVEAVADELAAAATLLQGQCDEGMPAVLIRGIPVAEGEGEARRLLRDPALDLFR
;
A
#
# COMPACT_ATOMS: atom_id res chain seq x y z
N GLY A 1 -0.92 7.81 -8.12
CA GLY A 1 0.26 7.03 -8.53
C GLY A 1 0.25 5.70 -7.83
N VAL A 2 1.12 4.79 -8.25
CA VAL A 2 1.20 3.42 -7.75
C VAL A 2 2.62 3.15 -7.27
N CYS A 3 2.76 2.28 -6.28
CA CYS A 3 4.03 1.83 -5.77
C CYS A 3 4.67 0.85 -6.75
N ILE A 4 5.86 1.20 -7.24
CA ILE A 4 6.71 0.30 -8.05
C ILE A 4 7.97 -0.15 -7.29
N GLY A 5 8.17 0.38 -6.08
CA GLY A 5 9.32 0.09 -5.21
C GLY A 5 9.00 0.48 -3.78
N ALA A 6 9.40 -0.35 -2.82
CA ALA A 6 9.25 -0.13 -1.39
C ALA A 6 10.53 -0.62 -0.68
N ALA A 7 10.85 -0.04 0.48
CA ALA A 7 11.97 -0.45 1.33
C ALA A 7 11.66 -0.03 2.77
N GLY A 8 12.02 -0.86 3.75
CA GLY A 8 11.90 -0.50 5.18
C GLY A 8 10.48 -0.47 5.73
N LEU A 9 9.48 -0.97 4.99
CA LEU A 9 8.09 -1.06 5.43
C LEU A 9 7.41 -2.32 4.89
N GLU A 10 6.38 -2.80 5.57
CA GLU A 10 5.49 -3.83 5.04
C GLU A 10 4.52 -3.22 4.01
N PRO A 11 4.60 -3.62 2.72
CA PRO A 11 3.80 -3.00 1.66
C PRO A 11 2.32 -3.41 1.73
N LEU A 12 2.03 -4.53 2.39
CA LEU A 12 0.69 -5.07 2.62
C LEU A 12 0.40 -5.14 4.12
N HIS A 13 -0.77 -4.69 4.54
CA HIS A 13 -1.25 -4.86 5.92
C HIS A 13 -2.42 -5.84 5.96
N SER A 14 -2.22 -7.02 6.54
CA SER A 14 -3.28 -8.01 6.72
C SER A 14 -4.15 -7.66 7.94
N LEU A 15 -5.44 -7.50 7.71
CA LEU A 15 -6.45 -7.36 8.75
C LEU A 15 -7.09 -8.69 9.15
N ALA A 16 -6.74 -9.79 8.47
CA ALA A 16 -7.27 -11.11 8.77
C ALA A 16 -7.07 -11.48 10.25
N GLY A 17 -8.11 -12.00 10.89
CA GLY A 17 -8.12 -12.33 12.31
C GLY A 17 -8.48 -11.17 13.25
N ARG A 18 -8.54 -9.92 12.77
CA ARG A 18 -8.95 -8.78 13.59
C ARG A 18 -10.49 -8.69 13.67
N PRO A 19 -11.07 -8.37 14.83
CA PRO A 19 -12.50 -8.08 14.93
C PRO A 19 -12.81 -6.70 14.35
N ASP A 20 -13.95 -6.58 13.68
CA ASP A 20 -14.52 -5.29 13.30
C ASP A 20 -15.30 -4.63 14.45
N ARG A 21 -15.97 -3.51 14.17
CA ARG A 21 -16.76 -2.76 15.16
C ARG A 21 -17.94 -3.55 15.77
N TYR A 22 -18.40 -4.60 15.09
CA TYR A 22 -19.52 -5.44 15.51
C TYR A 22 -19.04 -6.82 16.03
N GLY A 23 -17.73 -7.03 16.15
CA GLY A 23 -17.14 -8.28 16.62
C GLY A 23 -16.98 -9.35 15.55
N TYR A 24 -17.25 -9.06 14.28
CA TYR A 24 -17.00 -10.00 13.20
C TYR A 24 -15.51 -10.09 12.90
N THR A 25 -14.99 -11.31 12.81
CA THR A 25 -13.59 -11.55 12.47
C THR A 25 -13.37 -11.37 10.97
N MET A 26 -12.51 -10.43 10.61
CA MET A 26 -12.07 -10.20 9.24
C MET A 26 -11.37 -11.46 8.70
N ARG A 27 -11.74 -11.93 7.50
CA ARG A 27 -11.23 -13.22 6.97
C ARG A 27 -10.07 -13.08 5.99
N ILE A 28 -10.15 -12.12 5.06
CA ILE A 28 -9.23 -12.04 3.91
C ILE A 28 -8.81 -10.61 3.56
N SER A 29 -9.13 -9.63 4.42
CA SER A 29 -8.89 -8.23 4.11
C SER A 29 -7.41 -7.90 4.25
N VAL A 30 -6.85 -7.37 3.18
CA VAL A 30 -5.46 -6.93 3.09
C VAL A 30 -5.47 -5.54 2.45
N GLU A 31 -4.78 -4.59 3.09
CA GLU A 31 -4.62 -3.23 2.61
C GLU A 31 -3.27 -3.09 1.90
N ALA A 32 -3.25 -2.38 0.77
CA ALA A 32 -2.03 -2.09 0.00
C ALA A 32 -1.43 -0.76 0.45
N VAL A 33 -0.91 -0.73 1.68
CA VAL A 33 -0.42 0.50 2.35
C VAL A 33 0.60 1.27 1.50
N ALA A 34 1.50 0.57 0.79
CA ALA A 34 2.47 1.22 -0.07
C ALA A 34 1.82 1.96 -1.27
N ASP A 35 0.76 1.40 -1.85
CA ASP A 35 -0.01 2.05 -2.92
C ASP A 35 -0.82 3.23 -2.40
N GLU A 36 -1.39 3.13 -1.19
CA GLU A 36 -2.09 4.24 -0.54
C GLU A 36 -1.16 5.44 -0.33
N LEU A 37 0.07 5.20 0.14
CA LEU A 37 1.10 6.22 0.28
C LEU A 37 1.50 6.83 -1.06
N ALA A 38 1.72 5.99 -2.09
CA ALA A 38 2.08 6.45 -3.43
C ALA A 38 0.96 7.28 -4.07
N ALA A 39 -0.30 6.85 -3.88
CA ALA A 39 -1.48 7.56 -4.34
C ALA A 39 -1.61 8.93 -3.66
N ALA A 40 -1.47 8.99 -2.34
CA ALA A 40 -1.48 10.24 -1.57
C ALA A 40 -0.35 11.19 -1.99
N ALA A 41 0.88 10.67 -2.17
CA ALA A 41 2.01 11.47 -2.63
C ALA A 41 1.74 12.10 -4.00
N THR A 42 1.13 11.35 -4.92
CA THR A 42 0.87 11.81 -6.28
C THR A 42 -0.08 13.02 -6.33
N LEU A 43 -1.01 13.15 -5.38
CA LEU A 43 -1.89 14.32 -5.29
C LEU A 43 -1.12 15.62 -5.09
N LEU A 44 0.02 15.56 -4.41
CA LEU A 44 0.92 16.70 -4.24
C LEU A 44 1.86 16.83 -5.44
N GLN A 45 2.51 15.73 -5.84
CA GLN A 45 3.53 15.75 -6.91
C GLN A 45 3.02 16.37 -8.21
N GLY A 46 1.73 16.25 -8.50
CA GLY A 46 1.15 16.70 -9.76
C GLY A 46 1.41 15.69 -10.87
N GLN A 47 1.00 16.02 -12.10
CA GLN A 47 1.09 15.11 -13.26
C GLN A 47 1.76 15.74 -14.50
N CYS A 48 2.19 17.00 -14.40
CA CYS A 48 2.66 17.84 -15.49
C CYS A 48 3.95 18.58 -15.10
N ASP A 49 3.92 19.92 -15.10
CA ASP A 49 5.05 20.82 -14.93
C ASP A 49 5.22 21.35 -13.50
N GLU A 50 4.52 20.77 -12.52
CA GLU A 50 4.53 21.22 -11.12
C GLU A 50 5.92 21.14 -10.48
N GLY A 51 6.81 20.29 -11.00
CA GLY A 51 8.22 20.24 -10.59
C GLY A 51 8.44 19.73 -9.17
N MET A 52 7.52 18.95 -8.60
CA MET A 52 7.62 18.40 -7.24
C MET A 52 7.84 16.86 -7.27
N PRO A 53 9.08 16.37 -7.34
CA PRO A 53 9.37 14.94 -7.54
C PRO A 53 9.36 14.11 -6.25
N ALA A 54 9.24 14.73 -5.08
CA ALA A 54 9.37 14.05 -3.79
C ALA A 54 8.33 14.58 -2.79
N VAL A 55 7.80 13.67 -1.97
CA VAL A 55 6.84 13.96 -0.90
C VAL A 55 7.29 13.25 0.36
N LEU A 56 7.34 13.98 1.47
CA LEU A 56 7.61 13.42 2.80
C LEU A 56 6.29 13.23 3.55
N ILE A 57 5.94 11.98 3.84
CA ILE A 57 4.77 11.62 4.64
C ILE A 57 5.23 11.25 6.06
N ARG A 58 4.58 11.81 7.08
CA ARG A 58 4.93 11.60 8.50
C ARG A 58 3.69 11.29 9.34
N GLY A 59 3.89 10.59 10.45
CA GLY A 59 2.82 10.32 11.43
C GLY A 59 1.90 9.16 11.07
N ILE A 60 2.25 8.36 10.05
CA ILE A 60 1.47 7.17 9.69
C ILE A 60 2.04 5.95 10.42
N PRO A 61 1.20 5.15 11.10
CA PRO A 61 1.62 3.92 11.75
C PRO A 61 1.79 2.80 10.71
N VAL A 62 2.87 2.85 9.95
CA VAL A 62 3.26 1.77 9.03
C VAL A 62 4.07 0.71 9.78
N ALA A 63 3.81 -0.55 9.48
CA ALA A 63 4.63 -1.64 10.00
C ALA A 63 6.00 -1.67 9.30
N GLU A 64 7.06 -1.87 10.07
CA GLU A 64 8.41 -2.08 9.55
C GLU A 64 8.52 -3.45 8.87
N GLY A 65 9.30 -3.51 7.80
CA GLY A 65 9.53 -4.72 7.01
C GLY A 65 10.68 -4.51 6.02
N GLU A 66 11.08 -5.55 5.29
CA GLU A 66 12.15 -5.41 4.29
C GLU A 66 11.75 -4.43 3.16
N GLY A 67 10.46 -4.42 2.81
CA GLY A 67 9.91 -3.62 1.71
C GLY A 67 10.14 -4.28 0.36
N GLU A 68 9.14 -5.02 -0.10
CA GLU A 68 9.19 -5.71 -1.38
C GLU A 68 7.95 -5.39 -2.22
N ALA A 69 8.07 -4.48 -3.20
CA ALA A 69 6.95 -4.10 -4.07
C ALA A 69 6.35 -5.28 -4.86
N ARG A 70 7.15 -6.34 -5.12
CA ARG A 70 6.64 -7.58 -5.76
C ARG A 70 5.46 -8.20 -5.00
N ARG A 71 5.35 -7.97 -3.69
CA ARG A 71 4.27 -8.51 -2.86
C ARG A 71 2.92 -7.86 -3.18
N LEU A 72 2.92 -6.67 -3.78
CA LEU A 72 1.71 -6.01 -4.28
C LEU A 72 1.16 -6.68 -5.55
N LEU A 73 2.02 -7.41 -6.28
CA LEU A 73 1.61 -8.10 -7.49
C LEU A 73 0.82 -9.36 -7.13
N ARG A 74 -0.34 -9.50 -7.76
CA ARG A 74 -1.15 -10.72 -7.67
C ARG A 74 -0.40 -11.88 -8.32
N ASP A 75 -0.48 -13.05 -7.69
CA ASP A 75 -0.01 -14.29 -8.30
C ASP A 75 -0.68 -14.47 -9.67
N PRO A 76 0.07 -14.66 -10.77
CA PRO A 76 -0.48 -14.88 -12.10
C PRO A 76 -1.51 -16.02 -12.15
N ALA A 77 -1.35 -17.08 -11.34
CA ALA A 77 -2.28 -18.19 -11.29
C ALA A 77 -3.63 -17.84 -10.64
N LEU A 78 -3.70 -16.75 -9.88
CA LEU A 78 -4.89 -16.27 -9.17
C LEU A 78 -5.49 -15.01 -9.81
N ASP A 79 -4.92 -14.54 -10.92
CA ASP A 79 -5.33 -13.33 -11.63
C ASP A 79 -6.27 -13.67 -12.80
N LEU A 80 -7.57 -13.51 -12.57
CA LEU A 80 -8.62 -13.87 -13.54
C LEU A 80 -8.78 -12.85 -14.68
N PHE A 81 -8.10 -11.69 -14.58
CA PHE A 81 -8.29 -10.57 -15.50
C PHE A 81 -7.04 -10.23 -16.32
N ARG A 82 -6.03 -11.08 -16.23
CA ARG A 82 -4.74 -10.90 -16.91
C ARG A 82 -4.71 -11.57 -18.28
#